data_AF-A0A3S4KRP9-F1
#
_entry.id   AF-A0A3S4KRP9-F1
#
_cell.length_a   1.000
_cell.length_b   1.000
_cell.length_c   1.000
_cell.angle_alpha   90.00
_cell.angle_beta   90.00
_cell.angle_gamma   90.00
#
_symmetry.space_group_name_H-M   'P 1'
#
loop_
_entity.id
_entity.type
_entity.pdbx_description
1 polymer ?
#
loop_
_entity_poly.entity_id
_entity_poly.type
_entity_poly.pdbx_seq_one_letter_code
_entity_poly.pdbx_strand_id
1 'polypeptide(L)'
;MLAHVTTQIEAIRRGAPGGLIFQSICGSEKGLKEFGVELAMLDEARAVGAEFNRIAGENCLYFETGQGSALSAGANFGADQVTMEARNYGLARHYDPFIVNTVVGFIGPEYLYNDRQIIRAGLEDHFMGKLSGISMGCDCCYTNHADADQNLNENLMILLATAGCNYIMGMRWVMTSCSTTRPPPSTIPPLCVSYSTCARHRSLNAGWKAWALWQTVA
;
A
#
# COMPACT_ATOMS: atom_id res chain seq x y z
N MET A 1 2.15 6.59 11.63
CA MET A 1 2.04 5.16 11.96
C MET A 1 1.08 4.56 10.95
N LEU A 2 1.46 3.49 10.26
CA LEU A 2 0.63 2.85 9.22
C LEU A 2 0.14 1.48 9.72
N ALA A 3 -0.55 1.50 10.86
CA ALA A 3 -1.09 0.33 11.52
C ALA A 3 -2.55 0.08 11.12
N HIS A 4 -3.17 -0.99 11.61
CA HIS A 4 -4.62 -1.15 11.48
C HIS A 4 -5.39 0.06 12.05
N VAL A 5 -6.47 0.47 11.38
CA VAL A 5 -7.25 1.69 11.69
C VAL A 5 -7.71 1.75 13.14
N THR A 6 -8.11 0.62 13.72
CA THR A 6 -8.58 0.53 15.12
C THR A 6 -7.47 0.83 16.13
N THR A 7 -6.25 0.39 15.86
CA THR A 7 -5.07 0.67 16.70
C THR A 7 -4.75 2.17 16.69
N GLN A 8 -4.85 2.80 15.53
CA GLN A 8 -4.61 4.24 15.39
C GLN A 8 -5.70 5.05 16.11
N ILE A 9 -6.98 4.68 15.93
CA ILE A 9 -8.12 5.31 16.63
C ILE A 9 -7.91 5.24 18.14
N GLU A 10 -7.56 4.07 18.68
CA GLU A 10 -7.35 3.89 20.11
C GLU A 10 -6.17 4.72 20.63
N ALA A 11 -5.05 4.77 19.88
CA ALA A 11 -3.91 5.58 20.25
C ALA A 11 -4.26 7.08 20.29
N ILE A 12 -5.00 7.56 19.29
CA ILE A 12 -5.46 8.96 19.21
C ILE A 12 -6.39 9.30 20.36
N ARG A 13 -7.36 8.41 20.68
CA ARG A 13 -8.26 8.57 21.84
C ARG A 13 -7.52 8.63 23.18
N ARG A 14 -6.37 7.96 23.28
CA ARG A 14 -5.47 8.03 24.45
C ARG A 14 -4.58 9.27 24.47
N GLY A 15 -4.75 10.20 23.53
CA GLY A 15 -4.02 11.46 23.47
C GLY A 15 -2.74 11.42 22.64
N ALA A 16 -2.48 10.34 21.89
CA ALA A 16 -1.40 10.35 20.91
C ALA A 16 -1.68 11.42 19.82
N PRO A 17 -0.65 12.10 19.30
CA PRO A 17 -0.85 13.14 18.29
C PRO A 17 -1.33 12.52 16.96
N GLY A 18 -2.60 12.78 16.61
CA GLY A 18 -3.18 12.37 15.34
C GLY A 18 -2.81 13.32 14.19
N GLY A 19 -2.29 12.76 13.10
CA GLY A 19 -2.10 13.44 11.82
C GLY A 19 -3.11 12.91 10.82
N LEU A 20 -2.67 12.04 9.90
CA LEU A 20 -3.55 11.25 9.05
C LEU A 20 -3.87 9.91 9.71
N ILE A 21 -5.07 9.36 9.47
CA ILE A 21 -5.45 8.00 9.87
C ILE A 21 -5.39 7.10 8.66
N PHE A 22 -4.59 6.04 8.77
CA PHE A 22 -4.27 5.14 7.68
C PHE A 22 -5.16 3.89 7.67
N GLN A 23 -5.44 3.33 6.48
CA GLN A 23 -5.89 1.93 6.32
C GLN A 23 -5.61 1.43 4.90
N SER A 24 -5.11 0.20 4.69
CA SER A 24 -5.21 -0.40 3.36
C SER A 24 -6.63 -0.92 3.12
N ILE A 25 -7.13 -0.72 1.90
CA ILE A 25 -8.49 -1.08 1.49
C ILE A 25 -8.49 -2.08 0.34
N CYS A 26 -9.62 -2.77 0.15
CA CYS A 26 -9.78 -3.74 -0.93
C CYS A 26 -11.14 -3.56 -1.64
N GLY A 27 -11.16 -3.82 -2.95
CA GLY A 27 -12.27 -3.48 -3.82
C GLY A 27 -13.53 -4.33 -3.64
N SER A 28 -13.57 -5.22 -2.64
CA SER A 28 -14.75 -6.03 -2.31
C SER A 28 -14.91 -6.16 -0.80
N GLU A 29 -16.15 -6.35 -0.34
CA GLU A 29 -16.45 -6.57 1.08
C GLU A 29 -15.70 -7.79 1.64
N LYS A 30 -15.60 -8.87 0.86
CA LYS A 30 -14.81 -10.05 1.27
C LYS A 30 -13.32 -9.70 1.43
N GLY A 31 -12.77 -8.86 0.56
CA GLY A 31 -11.40 -8.38 0.68
C GLY A 31 -11.18 -7.49 1.91
N LEU A 32 -12.14 -6.61 2.22
CA LEU A 32 -12.10 -5.79 3.44
C LEU A 32 -12.15 -6.67 4.70
N LYS A 33 -12.99 -7.72 4.73
CA LYS A 33 -13.05 -8.68 5.84
C LYS A 33 -11.74 -9.42 6.04
N GLU A 34 -11.02 -9.75 4.98
CA GLU A 34 -9.69 -10.36 5.09
C GLU A 34 -8.66 -9.40 5.72
N PHE A 35 -8.82 -8.09 5.51
CA PHE A 35 -8.06 -7.06 6.23
C PHE A 35 -8.58 -6.77 7.64
N GLY A 36 -9.69 -7.37 8.08
CA GLY A 36 -10.32 -7.05 9.37
C GLY A 36 -11.02 -5.70 9.39
N VAL A 37 -11.40 -5.17 8.22
CA VAL A 37 -11.99 -3.83 8.05
C VAL A 37 -13.49 -3.92 7.75
N GLU A 38 -14.27 -3.11 8.46
CA GLU A 38 -15.66 -2.81 8.14
C GLU A 38 -15.80 -1.33 7.77
N LEU A 39 -16.79 -0.98 6.94
CA LEU A 39 -17.03 0.42 6.55
C LEU A 39 -17.28 1.33 7.77
N ALA A 40 -17.96 0.80 8.79
CA ALA A 40 -18.20 1.51 10.04
C ALA A 40 -16.90 1.95 10.75
N MET A 41 -15.80 1.19 10.59
CA MET A 41 -14.50 1.57 11.15
C MET A 41 -13.89 2.77 10.41
N LEU A 42 -14.14 2.89 9.11
CA LEU A 42 -13.68 4.04 8.31
C LEU A 42 -14.52 5.29 8.60
N ASP A 43 -15.83 5.12 8.84
CA ASP A 43 -16.69 6.19 9.34
C ASP A 43 -16.24 6.69 10.71
N GLU A 44 -15.93 5.77 11.62
CA GLU A 44 -15.37 6.09 12.94
C GLU A 44 -14.01 6.80 12.82
N ALA A 45 -13.11 6.32 11.95
CA ALA A 45 -11.83 6.96 11.69
C ALA A 45 -12.01 8.40 11.24
N ARG A 46 -12.93 8.67 10.30
CA ARG A 46 -13.22 10.03 9.83
C ARG A 46 -13.72 10.92 10.96
N ALA A 47 -14.63 10.41 11.80
CA ALA A 47 -15.16 11.16 12.94
C ALA A 47 -14.06 11.47 13.98
N VAL A 48 -13.24 10.47 14.32
CA VAL A 48 -12.09 10.64 15.22
C VAL A 48 -11.07 11.62 14.63
N GLY A 49 -10.82 11.55 13.34
CA GLY A 49 -9.91 12.47 12.67
C GLY A 49 -10.40 13.92 12.73
N ALA A 50 -11.69 14.15 12.51
CA ALA A 50 -12.27 15.48 12.61
C ALA A 50 -12.23 16.07 14.04
N GLU A 51 -12.34 15.23 15.07
CA GLU A 51 -12.37 15.67 16.46
C GLU A 51 -10.96 15.83 17.06
N PHE A 52 -10.04 14.91 16.76
CA PHE A 52 -8.78 14.78 17.50
C PHE A 52 -7.53 15.07 16.67
N ASN A 53 -7.57 15.02 15.33
CA ASN A 53 -6.36 15.19 14.54
C ASN A 53 -5.92 16.64 14.46
N ARG A 54 -4.60 16.83 14.42
CA ARG A 54 -3.93 18.13 14.33
C ARG A 54 -3.70 18.51 12.87
N ILE A 55 -4.78 18.58 12.09
CA ILE A 55 -4.75 19.00 10.68
C ILE A 55 -5.55 20.30 10.53
N ALA A 56 -5.04 21.23 9.71
CA ALA A 56 -5.73 22.49 9.44
C ALA A 56 -6.84 22.37 8.37
N GLY A 57 -6.71 21.41 7.44
CA GLY A 57 -7.71 21.09 6.41
C GLY A 57 -8.68 19.98 6.83
N GLU A 58 -9.65 19.70 5.96
CA GLU A 58 -10.77 18.79 6.25
C GLU A 58 -10.44 17.30 5.98
N ASN A 59 -9.49 17.03 5.09
CA ASN A 59 -9.13 15.68 4.70
C ASN A 59 -8.10 15.08 5.67
N CYS A 60 -8.49 14.04 6.40
CA CYS A 60 -7.65 13.45 7.46
C CYS A 60 -7.36 11.94 7.29
N LEU A 61 -7.85 11.33 6.20
CA LEU A 61 -7.64 9.91 5.92
C LEU A 61 -6.54 9.68 4.89
N TYR A 62 -5.90 8.52 5.02
CA TYR A 62 -4.90 8.01 4.11
C TYR A 62 -5.22 6.55 3.77
N PHE A 63 -5.43 6.24 2.49
CA PHE A 63 -5.62 4.86 2.06
C PHE A 63 -4.47 4.31 1.21
N GLU A 64 -4.22 3.02 1.37
CA GLU A 64 -3.36 2.25 0.48
C GLU A 64 -4.13 1.19 -0.29
N THR A 65 -3.73 1.02 -1.54
CA THR A 65 -4.34 0.10 -2.50
C THR A 65 -3.25 -0.64 -3.28
N GLY A 66 -3.62 -1.51 -4.21
CA GLY A 66 -2.66 -2.17 -5.07
C GLY A 66 -3.27 -3.34 -5.83
N GLN A 67 -2.91 -3.43 -7.09
CA GLN A 67 -3.29 -4.55 -7.95
C GLN A 67 -2.82 -5.88 -7.35
N GLY A 68 -3.72 -6.87 -7.35
CA GLY A 68 -3.47 -8.22 -6.84
C GLY A 68 -4.00 -8.48 -5.43
N SER A 69 -4.28 -7.42 -4.66
CA SER A 69 -4.86 -7.53 -3.31
C SER A 69 -6.13 -8.39 -3.27
N ALA A 70 -7.13 -8.06 -4.09
CA ALA A 70 -8.38 -8.80 -4.15
C ALA A 70 -8.21 -10.26 -4.64
N LEU A 71 -7.29 -10.50 -5.58
CA LEU A 71 -7.02 -11.84 -6.06
C LEU A 71 -6.37 -12.69 -4.96
N SER A 72 -5.42 -12.12 -4.22
CA SER A 72 -4.76 -12.84 -3.12
C SER A 72 -5.71 -13.16 -1.97
N ALA A 73 -6.71 -12.33 -1.71
CA ALA A 73 -7.77 -12.59 -0.73
C ALA A 73 -8.84 -13.59 -1.24
N GLY A 74 -8.70 -14.10 -2.48
CA GLY A 74 -9.74 -14.90 -3.13
C GLY A 74 -11.08 -14.15 -3.22
N ALA A 75 -11.01 -12.83 -3.40
CA ALA A 75 -12.11 -11.88 -3.27
C ALA A 75 -12.31 -11.00 -4.52
N ASN A 76 -11.72 -11.38 -5.66
CA ASN A 76 -11.90 -10.72 -6.94
C ASN A 76 -13.11 -11.24 -7.73
N PHE A 77 -13.70 -12.38 -7.35
CA PHE A 77 -14.92 -12.94 -7.95
C PHE A 77 -14.85 -13.10 -9.49
N GLY A 78 -13.67 -13.43 -10.02
CA GLY A 78 -13.43 -13.60 -11.45
C GLY A 78 -13.13 -12.31 -12.21
N ALA A 79 -13.18 -11.14 -11.56
CA ALA A 79 -12.74 -9.89 -12.16
C ALA A 79 -11.21 -9.81 -12.25
N ASP A 80 -10.71 -9.03 -13.20
CA ASP A 80 -9.30 -8.71 -13.36
C ASP A 80 -8.80 -7.73 -12.28
N GLN A 81 -7.47 -7.62 -12.14
CA GLN A 81 -6.83 -6.82 -11.10
C GLN A 81 -7.09 -5.31 -11.25
N VAL A 82 -7.18 -4.81 -12.49
CA VAL A 82 -7.37 -3.39 -12.80
C VAL A 82 -8.79 -2.95 -12.42
N THR A 83 -9.79 -3.77 -12.76
CA THR A 83 -11.18 -3.53 -12.34
C THR A 83 -11.32 -3.51 -10.81
N MET A 84 -10.66 -4.45 -10.12
CA MET A 84 -10.68 -4.49 -8.65
C MET A 84 -9.99 -3.29 -8.03
N GLU A 85 -8.91 -2.82 -8.64
CA GLU A 85 -8.17 -1.65 -8.18
C GLU A 85 -8.96 -0.35 -8.41
N ALA A 86 -9.65 -0.20 -9.55
CA ALA A 86 -10.57 0.92 -9.77
C ALA A 86 -11.68 1.00 -8.70
N ARG A 87 -12.17 -0.15 -8.22
CA ARG A 87 -13.16 -0.23 -7.14
C ARG A 87 -12.60 0.27 -5.80
N ASN A 88 -11.30 0.10 -5.54
CA ASN A 88 -10.66 0.71 -4.37
C ASN A 88 -10.79 2.24 -4.41
N TYR A 89 -10.58 2.84 -5.57
CA TYR A 89 -10.66 4.29 -5.72
C TYR A 89 -12.09 4.82 -5.57
N GLY A 90 -13.08 4.06 -6.06
CA GLY A 90 -14.49 4.37 -5.82
C GLY A 90 -14.84 4.34 -4.33
N LEU A 91 -14.33 3.35 -3.58
CA LEU A 91 -14.48 3.28 -2.12
C LEU A 91 -13.77 4.46 -1.44
N ALA A 92 -12.50 4.72 -1.78
CA ALA A 92 -11.74 5.81 -1.21
C ALA A 92 -12.41 7.16 -1.43
N ARG A 93 -12.93 7.41 -2.64
CA ARG A 93 -13.60 8.67 -3.00
C ARG A 93 -14.76 9.01 -2.07
N HIS A 94 -15.47 8.02 -1.54
CA HIS A 94 -16.58 8.22 -0.60
C HIS A 94 -16.15 8.93 0.69
N TYR A 95 -14.91 8.72 1.13
CA TYR A 95 -14.40 9.24 2.40
C TYR A 95 -13.55 10.50 2.26
N ASP A 96 -13.37 11.02 1.04
CA ASP A 96 -12.60 12.23 0.74
C ASP A 96 -11.22 12.29 1.43
N PRO A 97 -10.33 11.32 1.15
CA PRO A 97 -9.03 11.21 1.82
C PRO A 97 -8.07 12.31 1.39
N PHE A 98 -7.09 12.61 2.25
CA PHE A 98 -6.03 13.56 1.92
C PHE A 98 -5.10 13.00 0.85
N ILE A 99 -4.80 11.70 0.95
CA ILE A 99 -3.93 10.97 0.02
C ILE A 99 -4.38 9.52 -0.12
N VAL A 100 -4.16 8.98 -1.32
CA VAL A 100 -4.29 7.56 -1.63
C VAL A 100 -3.08 7.16 -2.46
N ASN A 101 -2.41 6.05 -2.14
CA ASN A 101 -1.44 5.48 -3.07
C ASN A 101 -1.74 4.01 -3.37
N THR A 102 -1.52 3.66 -4.64
CA THR A 102 -1.23 2.29 -5.00
C THR A 102 0.18 1.94 -4.53
N VAL A 103 0.39 0.70 -4.11
CA VAL A 103 1.70 0.12 -3.87
C VAL A 103 2.00 -0.86 -5.00
N VAL A 104 2.65 -0.37 -6.05
CA VAL A 104 2.88 -1.16 -7.27
C VAL A 104 4.13 -2.02 -7.09
N GLY A 105 4.06 -3.29 -7.49
CA GLY A 105 5.21 -4.22 -7.44
C GLY A 105 5.53 -4.80 -6.06
N PHE A 106 4.69 -4.55 -5.04
CA PHE A 106 4.94 -5.00 -3.67
C PHE A 106 4.60 -6.48 -3.41
N ILE A 107 3.53 -7.00 -4.01
CA ILE A 107 3.01 -8.32 -3.63
C ILE A 107 3.93 -9.45 -4.12
N GLY A 108 4.30 -9.41 -5.40
CA GLY A 108 5.18 -10.42 -5.99
C GLY A 108 5.00 -10.61 -7.50
N PRO A 109 5.90 -11.39 -8.12
CA PRO A 109 5.92 -11.65 -9.56
C PRO A 109 4.67 -12.37 -10.10
N GLU A 110 3.92 -13.04 -9.23
CA GLU A 110 2.67 -13.73 -9.57
C GLU A 110 1.53 -12.77 -9.96
N TYR A 111 1.63 -11.49 -9.57
CA TYR A 111 0.66 -10.44 -9.90
C TYR A 111 1.21 -9.50 -10.97
N LEU A 112 2.45 -9.05 -10.81
CA LEU A 112 3.20 -8.19 -11.74
C LEU A 112 4.64 -8.69 -11.83
N TYR A 113 4.99 -9.36 -12.92
CA TYR A 113 6.21 -10.15 -13.06
C TYR A 113 7.48 -9.32 -13.29
N ASN A 114 7.40 -8.29 -14.13
CA ASN A 114 8.57 -7.56 -14.63
C ASN A 114 8.32 -6.05 -14.76
N ASP A 115 9.40 -5.34 -15.10
CA ASP A 115 9.42 -3.88 -15.32
C ASP A 115 8.24 -3.35 -16.13
N ARG A 116 7.94 -4.02 -17.25
CA ARG A 116 6.89 -3.58 -18.17
C ARG A 116 5.52 -3.62 -17.51
N GLN A 117 5.24 -4.68 -16.75
CA GLN A 117 3.96 -4.84 -16.05
C GLN A 117 3.84 -3.84 -14.90
N ILE A 118 4.92 -3.63 -14.14
CA ILE A 118 4.94 -2.70 -13.01
C ILE A 118 4.78 -1.24 -13.49
N ILE A 119 5.49 -0.82 -14.53
CA ILE A 119 5.32 0.52 -15.11
C ILE A 119 3.90 0.72 -15.60
N ARG A 120 3.37 -0.28 -16.32
CA ARG A 120 2.01 -0.20 -16.86
C ARG A 120 0.97 -0.06 -15.75
N ALA A 121 1.05 -0.90 -14.73
CA ALA A 121 0.13 -0.87 -13.59
C ALA A 121 0.21 0.47 -12.84
N GLY A 122 1.41 0.99 -12.58
CA GLY A 122 1.56 2.28 -11.91
C GLY A 122 0.91 3.45 -12.68
N LEU A 123 1.04 3.45 -14.00
CA LEU A 123 0.38 4.46 -14.86
C LEU A 123 -1.14 4.28 -14.95
N GLU A 124 -1.63 3.04 -14.99
CA GLU A 124 -3.05 2.72 -14.96
C GLU A 124 -3.70 3.18 -13.65
N ASP A 125 -3.08 2.82 -12.53
CA ASP A 125 -3.54 3.14 -11.17
C ASP A 125 -3.60 4.64 -10.94
N HIS A 126 -2.54 5.37 -11.32
CA HIS A 126 -2.52 6.83 -11.24
C HIS A 126 -3.63 7.47 -12.09
N PHE A 127 -3.79 7.04 -13.35
CA PHE A 127 -4.84 7.54 -14.22
C PHE A 127 -6.23 7.30 -13.64
N MET A 128 -6.52 6.07 -13.21
CA MET A 128 -7.82 5.69 -12.64
C MET A 128 -8.11 6.42 -11.33
N GLY A 129 -7.10 6.61 -10.46
CA GLY A 129 -7.24 7.38 -9.23
C GLY A 129 -7.55 8.86 -9.51
N LYS A 130 -6.82 9.49 -10.45
CA LYS A 130 -7.12 10.87 -10.87
C LYS A 130 -8.50 11.01 -11.50
N LEU A 131 -8.89 10.07 -12.36
CA LEU A 131 -10.21 10.04 -12.97
C LEU A 131 -11.33 9.88 -11.94
N SER A 132 -11.07 9.14 -10.87
CA SER A 132 -12.01 8.96 -9.75
C SER A 132 -12.11 10.18 -8.83
N GLY A 133 -11.28 11.21 -9.05
CA GLY A 133 -11.29 12.46 -8.29
C GLY A 133 -10.68 12.34 -6.89
N ILE A 134 -9.69 11.46 -6.70
CA ILE A 134 -8.94 11.31 -5.45
C ILE A 134 -7.51 11.85 -5.59
N SER A 135 -6.90 12.22 -4.46
CA SER A 135 -5.50 12.65 -4.36
C SER A 135 -4.55 11.45 -4.52
N MET A 136 -4.34 11.05 -5.77
CA MET A 136 -3.62 9.82 -6.11
C MET A 136 -2.10 10.03 -6.17
N GLY A 137 -1.40 9.22 -5.39
CA GLY A 137 0.05 8.99 -5.41
C GLY A 137 0.39 7.54 -5.78
N CYS A 138 1.68 7.23 -5.76
CA CYS A 138 2.16 5.88 -6.05
C CYS A 138 3.43 5.57 -5.26
N ASP A 139 3.44 4.45 -4.55
CA ASP A 139 4.67 3.86 -4.06
C ASP A 139 5.26 2.95 -5.13
N CYS A 140 6.34 3.43 -5.76
CA CYS A 140 7.09 2.73 -6.79
C CYS A 140 8.04 1.75 -6.11
N CYS A 141 7.68 0.48 -6.11
CA CYS A 141 8.51 -0.55 -5.52
C CYS A 141 8.57 -1.82 -6.36
N TYR A 142 9.49 -2.70 -6.00
CA TYR A 142 9.62 -4.03 -6.57
C TYR A 142 10.14 -4.98 -5.50
N THR A 143 9.85 -6.27 -5.64
CA THR A 143 10.43 -7.31 -4.80
C THR A 143 11.64 -7.93 -5.49
N ASN A 144 12.61 -8.43 -4.72
CA ASN A 144 13.79 -9.14 -5.24
C ASN A 144 13.47 -10.40 -6.06
N HIS A 145 12.22 -10.86 -6.08
CA HIS A 145 11.78 -12.03 -6.83
C HIS A 145 11.04 -11.67 -8.12
N ALA A 146 10.74 -10.39 -8.34
CA ALA A 146 10.32 -9.89 -9.64
C ALA A 146 11.53 -9.68 -10.56
N ASP A 147 11.31 -9.79 -11.86
CA ASP A 147 12.31 -9.45 -12.89
C ASP A 147 12.38 -7.93 -13.04
N ALA A 148 12.93 -7.29 -12.00
CA ALA A 148 12.94 -5.85 -11.80
C ALA A 148 14.12 -5.37 -10.96
N ASP A 149 14.58 -4.14 -11.21
CA ASP A 149 15.67 -3.50 -10.49
C ASP A 149 15.36 -2.04 -10.11
N GLN A 150 16.36 -1.30 -9.59
CA GLN A 150 16.15 0.08 -9.18
C GLN A 150 15.90 1.03 -10.37
N ASN A 151 16.37 0.69 -11.57
CA ASN A 151 16.13 1.51 -12.77
C ASN A 151 14.65 1.51 -13.14
N LEU A 152 13.92 0.40 -12.87
CA LEU A 152 12.47 0.36 -12.97
C LEU A 152 11.81 1.47 -12.16
N ASN A 153 12.16 1.56 -10.87
CA ASN A 153 11.60 2.56 -9.98
C ASN A 153 11.89 3.96 -10.51
N GLU A 154 13.14 4.27 -10.86
CA GLU A 154 13.53 5.59 -11.40
C GLU A 154 12.76 5.94 -12.68
N ASN A 155 12.62 4.99 -13.60
CA ASN A 155 11.82 5.17 -14.82
C ASN A 155 10.36 5.48 -14.49
N LEU A 156 9.74 4.69 -13.61
CA LEU A 156 8.33 4.86 -13.25
C LEU A 156 8.08 6.19 -12.53
N MET A 157 8.96 6.58 -11.61
CA MET A 157 8.83 7.84 -10.86
C MET A 157 8.83 9.04 -11.80
N ILE A 158 9.71 9.07 -12.80
CA ILE A 158 9.76 10.15 -13.80
C ILE A 158 8.48 10.16 -14.63
N LEU A 159 8.02 9.01 -15.12
CA LEU A 159 6.78 8.92 -15.89
C LEU A 159 5.57 9.41 -15.08
N LEU A 160 5.45 8.99 -13.82
CA LEU A 160 4.37 9.43 -12.93
C LEU A 160 4.46 10.92 -12.61
N ALA A 161 5.65 11.46 -12.39
CA ALA A 161 5.85 12.89 -12.18
C ALA A 161 5.38 13.69 -13.42
N THR A 162 5.71 13.24 -14.64
CA THR A 162 5.22 13.88 -15.87
C THR A 162 3.71 13.76 -16.05
N ALA A 163 3.10 12.68 -15.54
CA ALA A 163 1.65 12.50 -15.52
C ALA A 163 0.94 13.29 -14.39
N GLY A 164 1.69 14.09 -13.60
CA GLY A 164 1.13 14.89 -12.51
C GLY A 164 0.72 14.05 -11.29
N CYS A 165 1.47 13.02 -10.94
CA CYS A 165 1.29 12.26 -9.70
C CYS A 165 1.48 13.18 -8.48
N ASN A 166 0.58 13.09 -7.48
CA ASN A 166 0.56 14.04 -6.36
C ASN A 166 1.78 13.85 -5.43
N TYR A 167 2.17 12.60 -5.23
CA TYR A 167 3.33 12.22 -4.45
C TYR A 167 3.80 10.85 -4.89
N ILE A 168 5.10 10.62 -4.74
CA ILE A 168 5.75 9.38 -5.10
C ILE A 168 6.59 8.93 -3.92
N MET A 169 6.46 7.65 -3.58
CA MET A 169 7.34 7.01 -2.60
C MET A 169 8.18 5.95 -3.33
N GLY A 170 9.39 5.72 -2.83
CA GLY A 170 10.28 4.70 -3.34
C GLY A 170 10.71 3.80 -2.21
N MET A 171 10.03 2.67 -2.04
CA MET A 171 10.47 1.64 -1.11
C MET A 171 11.30 0.56 -1.80
N ARG A 172 12.51 0.32 -1.27
CA ARG A 172 13.34 -0.81 -1.66
C ARG A 172 13.02 -2.01 -0.78
N TRP A 173 12.31 -3.00 -1.32
CA TRP A 173 12.04 -4.24 -0.60
C TRP A 173 13.16 -5.25 -0.82
N VAL A 174 14.13 -5.25 0.11
CA VAL A 174 15.03 -6.38 0.26
C VAL A 174 14.28 -7.48 1.01
N MET A 175 13.45 -8.23 0.28
CA MET A 175 12.95 -9.52 0.78
C MET A 175 14.12 -10.52 0.68
N THR A 176 15.09 -10.42 1.59
CA THR A 176 16.08 -11.48 1.75
C THR A 176 15.34 -12.70 2.29
N SER A 177 15.28 -13.77 1.52
CA SER A 177 15.08 -15.10 2.11
C SER A 177 16.06 -15.21 3.27
N CYS A 178 15.58 -15.49 4.48
CA CYS A 178 16.45 -15.69 5.63
C CYS A 178 17.28 -16.97 5.41
N SER A 179 18.36 -16.86 4.63
CA SER A 179 19.49 -17.76 4.68
C SER A 179 20.31 -17.34 5.88
N THR A 180 20.54 -18.27 6.79
CA THR A 180 21.28 -18.17 8.06
C THR A 180 22.76 -17.75 7.93
N THR A 181 23.15 -17.09 6.85
CA THR A 181 24.52 -16.65 6.58
C THR A 181 24.66 -15.17 6.90
N ARG A 182 25.34 -14.91 8.02
CA ARG A 182 25.83 -13.59 8.46
C ARG A 182 26.48 -12.86 7.27
N PRO A 183 26.14 -11.58 6.99
CA PRO A 183 26.82 -10.84 5.93
C PRO A 183 28.30 -10.61 6.30
N PRO A 184 29.23 -10.65 5.34
CA PRO A 184 30.64 -10.38 5.58
C PRO A 184 30.85 -8.94 6.07
N PRO A 185 31.82 -8.69 6.98
CA PRO A 185 32.03 -7.39 7.57
C PRO A 185 32.88 -6.53 6.64
N SER A 186 32.29 -5.80 5.70
CA SER A 186 32.90 -4.58 5.16
C SER A 186 31.91 -3.75 4.35
N THR A 187 32.10 -2.43 4.44
CA THR A 187 31.47 -1.33 3.70
C THR A 187 30.11 -0.83 4.22
N ILE A 188 30.21 0.26 4.99
CA ILE A 188 29.27 1.38 5.17
C ILE A 188 27.86 1.00 5.64
N PRO A 189 27.41 1.44 6.84
CA PRO A 189 26.03 1.22 7.25
C PRO A 189 25.11 2.00 6.29
N PRO A 190 24.15 1.35 5.62
CA PRO A 190 23.14 2.12 4.92
C PRO A 190 22.26 2.80 5.98
N LEU A 191 21.84 4.03 5.73
CA LEU A 191 20.77 4.74 6.46
C LEU A 191 19.39 4.06 6.28
N CYS A 192 19.38 2.75 6.01
CA CYS A 192 18.20 1.95 5.70
C CYS A 192 17.62 1.42 7.01
N VAL A 193 16.36 1.75 7.27
CA VAL A 193 15.59 1.03 8.28
C VAL A 193 15.37 -0.39 7.77
N SER A 194 16.23 -1.31 8.19
CA SER A 194 16.12 -2.74 7.92
C SER A 194 14.99 -3.32 8.78
N TYR A 195 13.79 -3.46 8.23
CA TYR A 195 12.74 -4.26 8.86
C TYR A 195 12.83 -5.71 8.36
N SER A 196 13.31 -6.58 9.24
CA SER A 196 13.36 -8.02 9.01
C SER A 196 12.02 -8.68 9.32
N THR A 197 11.10 -8.75 8.37
CA THR A 197 9.92 -9.63 8.46
C THR A 197 10.20 -10.94 7.71
N CYS A 198 10.38 -12.01 8.48
CA CYS A 198 10.69 -13.35 7.99
C CYS A 198 9.41 -14.06 7.53
N ALA A 199 9.06 -13.94 6.23
CA ALA A 199 8.03 -14.79 5.63
C ALA A 199 8.68 -16.04 5.01
N ARG A 200 8.70 -17.15 5.73
CA ARG A 200 8.93 -18.48 5.12
C ARG A 200 7.61 -18.92 4.50
N HIS A 201 7.49 -18.96 3.17
CA HIS A 201 6.80 -20.02 2.40
C HIS A 201 6.66 -19.62 0.91
N ARG A 202 6.95 -20.56 -0.01
CA ARG A 202 6.63 -20.47 -1.44
C ARG A 202 5.15 -20.79 -1.68
N SER A 203 4.25 -19.91 -1.26
CA SER A 203 2.83 -20.02 -1.68
C SER A 203 2.34 -18.69 -2.20
N LEU A 204 1.34 -18.72 -3.09
CA LEU A 204 0.64 -17.55 -3.65
C LEU A 204 0.10 -16.57 -2.58
N ASN A 205 0.09 -16.98 -1.31
CA ASN A 205 -0.34 -16.17 -0.16
C ASN A 205 0.83 -15.47 0.57
N ALA A 206 2.07 -15.60 0.12
CA ALA A 206 3.24 -15.08 0.83
C ALA A 206 3.32 -13.55 0.78
N GLY A 207 3.10 -12.94 -0.38
CA GLY A 207 3.05 -11.48 -0.54
C GLY A 207 1.89 -10.85 0.25
N TRP A 208 0.72 -11.48 0.24
CA TRP A 208 -0.43 -11.04 1.05
C TRP A 208 -0.22 -11.16 2.54
N LYS A 209 0.36 -12.28 2.99
CA LYS A 209 0.75 -12.40 4.39
C LYS A 209 1.74 -11.31 4.76
N ALA A 210 2.69 -10.94 3.90
CA ALA A 210 3.58 -9.81 4.17
C ALA A 210 2.82 -8.47 4.25
N TRP A 211 1.85 -8.22 3.36
CA TRP A 211 0.98 -7.02 3.39
C TRP A 211 0.13 -6.95 4.67
N ALA A 212 -0.61 -8.02 4.99
CA ALA A 212 -1.46 -8.09 6.18
C ALA A 212 -0.64 -8.09 7.48
N LEU A 213 0.54 -8.73 7.49
CA LEU A 213 1.45 -8.70 8.64
C LEU A 213 1.96 -7.28 8.86
N TRP A 214 2.31 -6.54 7.80
CA TRP A 214 2.79 -5.16 7.94
C TRP A 214 1.81 -4.26 8.69
N GLN A 215 0.49 -4.38 8.45
CA GLN A 215 -0.54 -3.63 9.19
C GLN A 215 -0.65 -4.01 10.68
N THR A 216 -0.19 -5.21 11.05
CA THR A 216 -0.28 -5.73 12.44
C THR A 216 1.00 -5.53 13.26
N VAL A 217 2.16 -5.28 12.63
CA VAL A 217 3.43 -5.01 13.33
C VAL A 217 3.87 -3.53 13.33
N ALA A 218 3.21 -2.66 12.57
CA ALA A 218 3.43 -1.20 12.58
C ALA A 218 2.60 -0.49 13.65
#